data_AF-A0A7U5MPD9-F1
#
_entry.id   AF-A0A7U5MPD9-F1
#
_cell.length_a   1.000
_cell.length_b   1.000
_cell.length_c   1.000
_cell.angle_alpha   90.00
_cell.angle_beta   90.00
_cell.angle_gamma   90.00
#
_symmetry.space_group_name_H-M   'P 1'
#
loop_
_entity.id
_entity.type
_entity.pdbx_description
1 polymer ?
#
loop_
_entity_poly.entity_id
_entity_poly.type
_entity_poly.pdbx_seq_one_letter_code
_entity_poly.pdbx_strand_id
1 'polypeptide(L)'
;MNSPADSVRVRGDFDAPSRWLWLVKWCVLAVPHYPILILLYLIYPFSTVAAGVAILCTGRYPRPLFAFNVGVLRWSWRVMNYRFPMNSTDRYPPFTLASRPDYPGDLAVDYPERLKNWAVLVKWLLAIPQVLLCWSMEAPLQVLCVIAALALLFTGTIPPGAFDLLMGMVRWRYRVAVYVSLMRDEYPPFRMDLGAR
;
A
#
# COMPACT_ATOMS: atom_id res chain seq x y z
N MET A 1 -12.08 21.73 -5.01
CA MET A 1 -12.66 20.81 -4.00
C MET A 1 -12.06 19.44 -4.28
N ASN A 2 -11.06 19.02 -3.51
CA ASN A 2 -10.46 17.70 -3.67
C ASN A 2 -11.50 16.65 -3.27
N SER A 3 -11.70 15.65 -4.10
CA SER A 3 -12.65 14.58 -3.79
C SER A 3 -12.14 13.79 -2.57
N PRO A 4 -12.99 13.15 -1.75
CA PRO A 4 -12.53 12.28 -0.66
C PRO A 4 -11.57 11.16 -1.14
N ALA A 5 -11.59 10.84 -2.43
CA ALA A 5 -10.64 9.95 -3.10
C ALA A 5 -9.20 10.49 -3.23
N ASP A 6 -8.95 11.80 -3.11
CA ASP A 6 -7.63 12.42 -3.23
C ASP A 6 -6.76 12.31 -1.96
N SER A 7 -7.37 11.86 -0.85
CA SER A 7 -6.72 11.81 0.47
C SER A 7 -5.67 10.71 0.61
N VAL A 8 -5.73 9.67 -0.24
CA VAL A 8 -4.79 8.55 -0.29
C VAL A 8 -4.29 8.41 -1.73
N ARG A 9 -3.03 8.76 -1.94
CA ARG A 9 -2.38 8.75 -3.25
C ARG A 9 -1.31 7.68 -3.29
N VAL A 10 -1.52 6.68 -4.16
CA VAL A 10 -0.56 5.60 -4.43
C VAL A 10 0.00 5.80 -5.82
N ARG A 11 1.30 6.12 -5.92
CA ARG A 11 2.03 6.26 -7.18
C ARG A 11 2.90 5.03 -7.41
N GLY A 12 2.86 4.49 -8.62
CA GLY A 12 3.77 3.47 -9.11
C GLY A 12 4.06 3.80 -10.56
N ASP A 13 5.25 4.31 -10.83
CA ASP A 13 5.67 4.66 -12.20
C ASP A 13 6.47 3.51 -12.83
N PHE A 14 6.41 3.40 -14.16
CA PHE A 14 7.25 2.49 -14.91
C PHE A 14 8.65 3.06 -15.09
N ASP A 15 9.64 2.33 -14.59
CA ASP A 15 11.04 2.61 -14.88
C ASP A 15 11.64 1.37 -15.53
N ALA A 16 11.42 1.26 -16.85
CA ALA A 16 11.82 0.20 -17.78
C ALA A 16 12.42 -1.05 -17.11
N PRO A 17 11.59 -1.94 -16.51
CA PRO A 17 12.08 -3.08 -15.77
C PRO A 17 12.73 -4.09 -16.72
N SER A 18 13.87 -4.64 -16.32
CA SER A 18 14.55 -5.65 -17.12
C SER A 18 13.77 -6.96 -17.20
N ARG A 19 13.95 -7.67 -18.31
CA ARG A 19 13.22 -8.89 -18.66
C ARG A 19 13.50 -10.07 -17.71
N TRP A 20 14.64 -10.05 -17.01
CA TRP A 20 15.16 -11.18 -16.25
C TRP A 20 15.39 -10.92 -14.77
N LEU A 21 15.66 -9.67 -14.34
CA LEU A 21 16.01 -9.40 -12.93
C LEU A 21 14.87 -9.76 -11.98
N TRP A 22 13.63 -9.74 -12.44
CA TRP A 22 12.47 -10.11 -11.63
C TRP A 22 12.56 -11.52 -11.05
N LEU A 23 13.27 -12.46 -11.70
CA LEU A 23 13.52 -13.82 -11.20
C LEU A 23 14.49 -13.85 -10.01
N VAL A 24 15.32 -12.83 -9.84
CA VAL A 24 16.39 -12.77 -8.83
C VAL A 24 16.04 -11.81 -7.69
N LYS A 25 15.40 -10.67 -8.02
CA LYS A 25 15.13 -9.58 -7.06
C LYS A 25 14.37 -10.03 -5.82
N TRP A 26 13.37 -10.91 -5.99
CA TRP A 26 12.50 -11.33 -4.90
C TRP A 26 13.22 -12.19 -3.85
N CYS A 27 14.25 -12.92 -4.26
CA CYS A 27 14.96 -13.91 -3.42
C CYS A 27 16.33 -13.43 -2.94
N VAL A 28 17.01 -12.52 -3.64
CA VAL A 28 18.35 -12.04 -3.23
C VAL A 28 18.32 -10.59 -2.77
N LEU A 29 17.78 -9.69 -3.58
CA LEU A 29 17.91 -8.26 -3.30
C LEU A 29 16.85 -7.73 -2.34
N ALA A 30 15.65 -8.32 -2.31
CA ALA A 30 14.60 -7.96 -1.36
C ALA A 30 14.78 -8.58 0.03
N VAL A 31 15.67 -9.56 0.20
CA VAL A 31 15.88 -10.27 1.48
C VAL A 31 16.22 -9.34 2.64
N PRO A 32 17.12 -8.36 2.49
CA PRO A 32 17.43 -7.43 3.56
C PRO A 32 16.23 -6.62 4.08
N HIS A 33 15.19 -6.44 3.25
CA HIS A 33 13.98 -5.72 3.64
C HIS A 33 13.02 -6.56 4.49
N TYR A 34 13.00 -7.89 4.32
CA TYR A 34 12.00 -8.74 4.99
C TYR A 34 12.11 -8.71 6.51
N PRO A 35 13.29 -8.92 7.14
CA PRO A 35 13.38 -8.90 8.61
C PRO A 35 12.93 -7.57 9.22
N ILE A 36 13.30 -6.46 8.56
CA ILE A 36 12.95 -5.12 9.04
C ILE A 36 11.45 -4.87 8.87
N LEU A 37 10.88 -5.18 7.69
CA LEU A 37 9.45 -5.03 7.46
C LEU A 37 8.64 -5.94 8.39
N ILE A 38 9.07 -7.18 8.65
CA ILE A 38 8.41 -8.08 9.61
C ILE A 38 8.38 -7.42 10.99
N LEU A 39 9.51 -6.92 11.49
CA LEU A 39 9.57 -6.22 12.78
C LEU A 39 8.66 -4.99 12.80
N LEU A 40 8.67 -4.17 11.75
CA LEU A 40 7.81 -3.00 11.63
C LEU A 40 6.33 -3.38 11.62
N TYR A 41 5.96 -4.44 10.91
CA TYR A 41 4.59 -4.95 10.87
C TYR A 41 4.17 -5.64 12.18
N LEU A 42 5.10 -6.14 12.98
CA LEU A 42 4.82 -6.58 14.35
C LEU A 42 4.49 -5.40 15.26
N ILE A 43 5.16 -4.25 15.09
CA ILE A 43 4.91 -3.02 15.87
C ILE A 43 3.64 -2.29 15.40
N TYR A 44 3.34 -2.33 14.10
CA TYR A 44 2.20 -1.66 13.47
C TYR A 44 0.82 -1.86 14.15
N PRO A 45 0.39 -3.09 14.53
CA PRO A 45 -0.88 -3.28 15.22
C PRO A 45 -0.88 -2.62 16.61
N PHE A 46 0.20 -2.72 17.38
CA PHE A 46 0.30 -2.06 18.69
C PHE A 46 0.26 -0.53 18.56
N SER A 47 0.95 0.02 17.57
CA SER A 47 0.86 1.45 17.21
C SER A 47 -0.57 1.86 16.85
N THR A 48 -1.29 1.03 16.10
CA THR A 48 -2.70 1.28 15.73
C THR A 48 -3.64 1.23 16.94
N VAL A 49 -3.44 0.30 17.87
CA VAL A 49 -4.23 0.24 19.13
C VAL A 49 -3.95 1.48 19.99
N ALA A 50 -2.68 1.85 20.15
CA ALA A 50 -2.29 3.05 20.89
C ALA A 50 -2.87 4.33 20.26
N ALA A 51 -2.88 4.43 18.92
CA ALA A 51 -3.54 5.50 18.20
C ALA A 51 -5.06 5.48 18.41
N GLY A 52 -5.69 4.31 18.40
CA GLY A 52 -7.13 4.15 18.66
C GLY A 52 -7.54 4.66 20.04
N VAL A 53 -6.77 4.33 21.08
CA VAL A 53 -6.99 4.86 22.45
C VAL A 53 -6.82 6.38 22.47
N ALA A 54 -5.76 6.91 21.86
CA ALA A 54 -5.53 8.35 21.79
C ALA A 54 -6.65 9.10 21.04
N ILE A 55 -7.15 8.53 19.93
CA ILE A 55 -8.26 9.09 19.15
C ILE A 55 -9.56 9.04 19.96
N LEU A 56 -9.83 7.96 20.69
CA LEU A 56 -11.01 7.86 21.53
C LEU A 56 -11.06 8.97 22.60
N CYS A 57 -9.92 9.24 23.24
CA CYS A 57 -9.82 10.27 24.27
C CYS A 57 -9.75 11.71 23.71
N THR A 58 -9.01 11.93 22.62
CA THR A 58 -8.65 13.30 22.17
C THR A 58 -9.26 13.71 20.83
N GLY A 59 -9.79 12.77 20.05
CA GLY A 59 -10.25 12.99 18.67
C GLY A 59 -9.14 13.31 17.68
N ARG A 60 -7.87 13.13 18.08
CA ARG A 60 -6.69 13.42 17.26
C ARG A 60 -5.80 12.20 17.15
N TYR A 61 -5.27 11.96 15.95
CA TYR A 61 -4.28 10.92 15.72
C TYR A 61 -2.90 11.42 16.18
N PRO A 62 -2.17 10.77 17.10
CA PRO A 62 -0.83 11.21 17.47
C PRO A 62 0.11 11.28 16.26
N ARG A 63 0.67 12.46 15.96
CA ARG A 63 1.54 12.69 14.78
C ARG A 63 2.70 11.68 14.65
N PRO A 64 3.42 11.28 15.72
CA PRO A 64 4.49 10.29 15.60
C PRO A 64 3.98 8.91 15.15
N LEU A 65 2.85 8.45 15.70
CA LEU A 65 2.24 7.16 15.33
C LEU A 65 1.72 7.19 13.89
N PHE A 66 1.14 8.32 13.48
CA PHE A 66 0.70 8.52 12.10
C PHE A 66 1.87 8.44 11.12
N ALA A 67 2.95 9.19 11.41
CA ALA A 67 4.15 9.20 10.56
C ALA A 67 4.80 7.81 10.48
N PHE A 68 4.85 7.07 11.59
CA PHE A 68 5.32 5.69 11.62
C PHE A 68 4.45 4.78 10.75
N ASN A 69 3.13 4.73 10.99
CA ASN A 69 2.23 3.82 10.28
C ASN A 69 2.20 4.11 8.77
N VAL A 70 2.13 5.39 8.36
CA VAL A 70 2.22 5.78 6.94
C VAL A 70 3.58 5.40 6.36
N GLY A 71 4.65 5.57 7.14
CA GLY A 71 6.00 5.18 6.74
C GLY A 71 6.15 3.69 6.47
N VAL A 72 5.55 2.83 7.32
CA VAL A 72 5.54 1.37 7.13
C VAL A 72 4.81 1.01 5.85
N LEU A 73 3.61 1.56 5.64
CA LEU A 73 2.82 1.34 4.42
C LEU A 73 3.58 1.80 3.16
N ARG A 74 4.24 2.96 3.23
CA ARG A 74 5.03 3.51 2.13
C ARG A 74 6.23 2.64 1.79
N TRP A 75 6.95 2.16 2.81
CA TRP A 75 8.09 1.28 2.58
C TRP A 75 7.66 -0.08 2.02
N SER A 76 6.59 -0.65 2.56
CA SER A 76 5.97 -1.86 2.02
C SER A 76 5.59 -1.68 0.55
N TRP A 77 5.02 -0.53 0.18
CA TRP A 77 4.70 -0.20 -1.20
C TRP A 77 5.93 -0.12 -2.11
N ARG A 78 7.00 0.51 -1.66
CA ARG A 78 8.27 0.59 -2.40
C ARG A 78 8.85 -0.79 -2.69
N VAL A 79 8.86 -1.66 -1.69
CA VAL A 79 9.36 -3.03 -1.83
C VAL A 79 8.45 -3.81 -2.77
N MET A 80 7.13 -3.67 -2.65
CA MET A 80 6.17 -4.32 -3.54
C MET A 80 6.28 -3.85 -5.00
N ASN A 81 6.63 -2.59 -5.25
CA ASN A 81 6.94 -2.10 -6.61
C ASN A 81 8.22 -2.71 -7.18
N TYR A 82 9.24 -2.85 -6.33
CA TYR A 82 10.55 -3.32 -6.72
C TYR A 82 10.59 -4.82 -7.04
N ARG A 83 9.92 -5.64 -6.22
CA ARG A 83 9.86 -7.10 -6.38
C ARG A 83 8.49 -7.57 -6.87
N PHE A 84 8.37 -8.86 -7.16
CA PHE A 84 7.05 -9.51 -7.27
C PHE A 84 6.21 -9.17 -6.02
N PRO A 85 4.95 -8.73 -6.13
CA PRO A 85 4.06 -8.81 -7.29
C PRO A 85 4.22 -7.77 -8.43
N MET A 86 4.63 -6.51 -8.18
CA MET A 86 4.50 -5.46 -9.23
C MET A 86 5.64 -5.42 -10.24
N ASN A 87 6.89 -5.62 -9.78
CA ASN A 87 8.12 -5.54 -10.57
C ASN A 87 8.14 -4.38 -11.59
N SER A 88 7.70 -3.19 -11.17
CA SER A 88 7.53 -2.02 -12.05
C SER A 88 8.79 -1.16 -12.15
N THR A 89 9.78 -1.42 -11.29
CA THR A 89 11.06 -0.71 -11.26
C THR A 89 12.22 -1.63 -10.91
N ASP A 90 13.38 -1.36 -11.51
CA ASP A 90 14.67 -1.98 -11.18
C ASP A 90 15.47 -1.17 -10.15
N ARG A 91 15.00 0.02 -9.73
CA ARG A 91 15.69 0.83 -8.72
C ARG A 91 15.54 0.20 -7.35
N TYR A 92 16.66 0.01 -6.66
CA TYR A 92 16.69 -0.58 -5.33
C TYR A 92 15.98 0.31 -4.29
N PRO A 93 15.04 -0.23 -3.48
CA PRO A 93 14.25 0.58 -2.57
C PRO A 93 15.08 1.01 -1.34
N PRO A 94 15.11 2.32 -1.03
CA PRO A 94 15.86 2.84 0.10
C PRO A 94 15.23 2.44 1.45
N PHE A 95 16.07 2.18 2.45
CA PHE A 95 15.70 1.84 3.83
C PHE A 95 15.25 3.09 4.60
N THR A 96 14.07 3.58 4.28
CA THR A 96 13.51 4.76 4.94
C THR A 96 12.00 4.63 5.07
N LEU A 97 11.44 5.31 6.06
CA LEU A 97 10.00 5.51 6.25
C LEU A 97 9.52 6.82 5.58
N ALA A 98 10.45 7.73 5.26
CA ALA A 98 10.13 9.02 4.66
C ALA A 98 9.59 8.88 3.22
N SER A 99 8.87 9.89 2.77
CA SER A 99 8.52 10.07 1.35
C SER A 99 9.78 10.33 0.54
N ARG A 100 9.80 9.81 -0.69
CA ARG A 100 10.89 9.96 -1.64
C ARG A 100 10.31 10.28 -3.01
N PRO A 101 10.22 11.57 -3.38
CA PRO A 101 9.67 11.99 -4.68
C PRO A 101 10.48 11.43 -5.87
N ASP A 102 11.77 11.22 -5.66
CA ASP A 102 12.75 10.71 -6.63
C ASP A 102 12.58 9.21 -6.96
N TYR A 103 11.87 8.46 -6.12
CA TYR A 103 11.65 7.02 -6.30
C TYR A 103 10.27 6.75 -6.96
N PRO A 104 10.15 5.79 -7.90
CA PRO A 104 8.91 5.59 -8.69
C PRO A 104 7.71 5.08 -7.89
N GLY A 105 7.92 4.44 -6.73
CA GLY A 105 6.86 3.99 -5.83
C GLY A 105 6.71 4.89 -4.60
N ASP A 106 5.61 5.63 -4.47
CA ASP A 106 5.33 6.39 -3.24
C ASP A 106 3.87 6.31 -2.80
N LEU A 107 3.66 6.42 -1.50
CA LEU A 107 2.36 6.48 -0.84
C LEU A 107 2.27 7.79 -0.04
N ALA A 108 1.26 8.59 -0.34
CA ALA A 108 0.92 9.78 0.42
C ALA A 108 -0.48 9.63 1.03
N VAL A 109 -0.58 9.94 2.32
CA VAL A 109 -1.84 9.97 3.08
C VAL A 109 -1.86 11.31 3.77
N ASP A 110 -2.86 12.14 3.50
CA ASP A 110 -2.91 13.45 4.17
C ASP A 110 -3.32 13.26 5.64
N TYR A 111 -2.73 14.03 6.54
CA TYR A 111 -2.98 13.93 7.97
C TYR A 111 -4.38 14.44 8.34
N PRO A 112 -5.20 13.68 9.09
CA PRO A 112 -6.50 14.14 9.54
C PRO A 112 -6.37 15.08 10.75
N GLU A 113 -6.89 16.31 10.65
CA GLU A 113 -6.84 17.25 11.78
C GLU A 113 -7.72 16.82 12.97
N ARG A 114 -8.88 16.24 12.65
CA ARG A 114 -9.83 15.66 13.62
C ARG A 114 -10.43 14.38 13.06
N LEU A 115 -10.67 13.43 13.96
CA LEU A 115 -11.33 12.15 13.69
C LEU A 115 -12.51 11.98 14.65
N LYS A 116 -13.51 11.20 14.25
CA LYS A 116 -14.64 10.84 15.10
C LYS A 116 -14.19 9.82 16.16
N ASN A 117 -14.12 10.25 17.41
CA ASN A 117 -13.62 9.47 18.54
C ASN A 117 -14.31 8.10 18.69
N TRP A 118 -15.64 8.08 18.67
CA TRP A 118 -16.43 6.85 18.83
C TRP A 118 -16.33 5.91 17.63
N ALA A 119 -15.98 6.44 16.45
CA ALA A 119 -15.94 5.64 15.22
C ALA A 119 -14.88 4.53 15.33
N VAL A 120 -13.84 4.71 16.14
CA VAL A 120 -12.83 3.67 16.43
C VAL A 120 -13.47 2.34 16.85
N LEU A 121 -14.54 2.39 17.65
CA LEU A 121 -15.23 1.21 18.17
C LEU A 121 -16.13 0.51 17.14
N VAL A 122 -16.44 1.16 16.01
CA VAL A 122 -17.34 0.63 14.98
C VAL A 122 -16.60 0.31 13.68
N LYS A 123 -15.51 1.03 13.40
CA LYS A 123 -14.71 0.87 12.18
C LYS A 123 -14.16 -0.54 12.00
N TRP A 124 -13.76 -1.22 13.08
CA TRP A 124 -13.23 -2.58 12.97
C TRP A 124 -14.30 -3.56 12.43
N LEU A 125 -15.57 -3.38 12.82
CA LEU A 125 -16.69 -4.18 12.31
C LEU A 125 -16.95 -3.87 10.83
N LEU A 126 -17.01 -2.58 10.48
CA LEU A 126 -17.21 -2.13 9.09
C LEU A 126 -16.06 -2.53 8.16
N ALA A 127 -14.86 -2.70 8.71
CA ALA A 127 -13.69 -3.14 7.98
C ALA A 127 -13.73 -4.63 7.61
N ILE A 128 -14.46 -5.49 8.35
CA ILE A 128 -14.47 -6.94 8.12
C ILE A 128 -14.78 -7.30 6.65
N PRO A 129 -15.86 -6.79 6.02
CA PRO A 129 -16.13 -7.09 4.62
C PRO A 129 -14.99 -6.69 3.68
N GLN A 130 -14.37 -5.53 3.91
CA GLN A 130 -13.28 -5.01 3.09
C GLN A 130 -12.00 -5.84 3.26
N VAL A 131 -11.69 -6.24 4.49
CA VAL A 131 -10.53 -7.08 4.81
C VAL A 131 -10.70 -8.45 4.18
N LEU A 132 -11.89 -9.05 4.28
CA LEU A 132 -12.19 -10.35 3.66
C LEU A 132 -12.06 -10.29 2.13
N LEU A 133 -12.55 -9.22 1.49
CA LEU A 133 -12.35 -9.04 0.04
C LEU A 133 -10.88 -8.82 -0.30
N CYS A 134 -10.14 -8.03 0.46
CA CYS A 134 -8.69 -7.87 0.24
C CYS A 134 -7.95 -9.21 0.37
N TRP A 135 -8.36 -10.06 1.32
CA TRP A 135 -7.80 -11.40 1.48
C TRP A 135 -8.13 -12.31 0.30
N SER A 136 -9.38 -12.32 -0.17
CA SER A 136 -9.77 -13.14 -1.33
C SER A 136 -9.07 -12.71 -2.62
N MET A 137 -8.65 -11.44 -2.71
CA MET A 137 -7.90 -10.90 -3.84
C MET A 137 -6.42 -11.27 -3.88
N GLU A 138 -5.86 -11.90 -2.85
CA GLU A 138 -4.45 -12.31 -2.85
C GLU A 138 -4.13 -13.27 -3.99
N ALA A 139 -4.95 -14.32 -4.15
CA ALA A 139 -4.78 -15.30 -5.21
C ALA A 139 -4.85 -14.68 -6.62
N PRO A 140 -5.91 -13.92 -7.01
CA PRO A 140 -5.96 -13.32 -8.34
C PRO A 140 -4.87 -12.27 -8.56
N LEU A 141 -4.44 -11.55 -7.52
CA LEU A 141 -3.31 -10.63 -7.61
C LEU A 141 -2.04 -11.39 -7.97
N GLN A 142 -1.73 -12.50 -7.28
CA GLN A 142 -0.56 -13.34 -7.59
C GLN A 142 -0.62 -13.91 -9.01
N VAL A 143 -1.78 -14.43 -9.44
CA VAL A 143 -1.98 -14.95 -10.79
C VAL A 143 -1.72 -13.86 -11.83
N LEU A 144 -2.30 -12.67 -11.65
CA LEU A 144 -2.12 -11.54 -12.57
C LEU A 144 -0.66 -11.09 -12.64
N CYS A 145 0.06 -11.16 -11.52
CA CYS A 145 1.48 -10.83 -11.47
C CYS A 145 2.34 -11.85 -12.20
N VAL A 146 2.02 -13.15 -12.08
CA VAL A 146 2.70 -14.19 -12.87
C VAL A 146 2.44 -13.97 -14.36
N ILE A 147 1.20 -13.67 -14.75
CA ILE A 147 0.87 -13.34 -16.15
C ILE A 147 1.65 -12.12 -16.63
N ALA A 148 1.71 -11.05 -15.84
CA ALA A 148 2.46 -9.83 -16.16
C ALA A 148 3.97 -10.09 -16.27
N ALA A 149 4.53 -10.92 -15.39
CA ALA A 149 5.93 -11.30 -15.41
C ALA A 149 6.28 -12.18 -16.62
N LEU A 150 5.41 -13.13 -16.97
CA LEU A 150 5.54 -13.95 -18.19
C LEU A 150 5.44 -13.08 -19.44
N ALA A 151 4.47 -12.16 -19.49
CA ALA A 151 4.36 -11.19 -20.58
C ALA A 151 5.66 -10.38 -20.70
N LEU A 152 6.15 -9.78 -19.61
CA LEU A 152 7.42 -9.05 -19.58
C LEU A 152 8.60 -9.91 -20.07
N LEU A 153 8.63 -11.18 -19.71
CA LEU A 153 9.68 -12.11 -20.14
C LEU A 153 9.66 -12.31 -21.66
N PHE A 154 8.49 -12.58 -22.25
CA PHE A 154 8.36 -12.88 -23.68
C PHE A 154 8.35 -11.62 -24.57
N THR A 155 7.60 -10.59 -24.19
CA THR A 155 7.40 -9.37 -25.01
C THR A 155 8.33 -8.24 -24.64
N GLY A 156 8.97 -8.29 -23.47
CA GLY A 156 9.78 -7.19 -22.95
C GLY A 156 8.97 -6.02 -22.38
N THR A 157 7.63 -6.13 -22.32
CA THR A 157 6.74 -5.08 -21.86
C THR A 157 5.63 -5.64 -20.97
N ILE A 158 5.22 -4.87 -19.94
CA ILE A 158 4.06 -5.23 -19.12
C ILE A 158 2.79 -4.74 -19.84
N PRO A 159 1.78 -5.61 -20.07
CA PRO A 159 0.53 -5.19 -20.69
C PRO A 159 -0.15 -4.08 -19.88
N PRO A 160 -0.50 -2.92 -20.49
CA PRO A 160 -1.08 -1.79 -19.76
C PRO A 160 -2.33 -2.17 -18.95
N GLY A 161 -3.23 -2.97 -19.53
CA GLY A 161 -4.45 -3.41 -18.84
C GLY A 161 -4.19 -4.29 -17.60
N ALA A 162 -3.14 -5.12 -17.62
CA ALA A 162 -2.75 -5.92 -16.46
C ALA A 162 -2.19 -5.02 -15.35
N PHE A 163 -1.37 -4.04 -15.72
CA PHE A 163 -0.81 -3.06 -14.78
C PHE A 163 -1.88 -2.16 -14.17
N ASP A 164 -2.80 -1.64 -14.99
CA ASP A 164 -3.91 -0.81 -14.51
C ASP A 164 -4.78 -1.55 -13.50
N LEU A 165 -5.03 -2.84 -13.75
CA LEU A 165 -5.75 -3.71 -12.84
C LEU A 165 -4.97 -3.94 -11.54
N LEU A 166 -3.68 -4.26 -11.61
CA LEU A 166 -2.82 -4.41 -10.44
C LEU A 166 -2.80 -3.14 -9.59
N MET A 167 -2.57 -1.98 -10.21
CA MET A 167 -2.59 -0.68 -9.53
C MET A 167 -3.97 -0.37 -8.92
N GLY A 168 -5.06 -0.72 -9.60
CA GLY A 168 -6.41 -0.59 -9.08
C GLY A 168 -6.65 -1.43 -7.82
N MET A 169 -6.20 -2.69 -7.82
CA MET A 169 -6.26 -3.57 -6.64
C MET A 169 -5.43 -3.00 -5.48
N VAL A 170 -4.21 -2.57 -5.75
CA VAL A 170 -3.29 -2.03 -4.75
C VAL A 170 -3.82 -0.74 -4.13
N ARG A 171 -4.30 0.20 -4.94
CA ARG A 171 -4.90 1.46 -4.47
C ARG A 171 -6.04 1.18 -3.52
N TRP A 172 -6.90 0.22 -3.85
CA TRP A 172 -7.98 -0.20 -2.98
C TRP A 172 -7.46 -0.81 -1.67
N ARG A 173 -6.50 -1.73 -1.71
CA ARG A 173 -5.89 -2.32 -0.51
C ARG A 173 -5.27 -1.27 0.42
N TYR A 174 -4.58 -0.27 -0.12
CA TYR A 174 -4.03 0.81 0.69
C TYR A 174 -5.10 1.72 1.29
N ARG A 175 -6.21 2.00 0.57
CA ARG A 175 -7.37 2.68 1.18
C ARG A 175 -7.94 1.89 2.35
N VAL A 176 -8.09 0.58 2.20
CA VAL A 176 -8.55 -0.30 3.29
C VAL A 176 -7.56 -0.31 4.45
N ALA A 177 -6.25 -0.39 4.19
CA ALA A 177 -5.23 -0.36 5.23
C ALA A 177 -5.22 0.97 6.03
N VAL A 178 -5.39 2.10 5.33
CA VAL A 178 -5.51 3.44 5.94
C VAL A 178 -6.78 3.54 6.80
N TYR A 179 -7.91 2.97 6.34
CA TYR A 179 -9.16 2.93 7.10
C TYR A 179 -9.04 2.07 8.36
N VAL A 180 -8.51 0.84 8.22
CA VAL A 180 -8.32 -0.12 9.32
C VAL A 180 -7.35 0.43 10.37
N SER A 181 -6.32 1.16 9.95
CA SER A 181 -5.36 1.82 10.84
C SER A 181 -5.84 3.15 11.42
N LEU A 182 -7.13 3.46 11.26
CA LEU A 182 -7.84 4.61 11.84
C LEU A 182 -7.35 5.96 11.34
N MET A 183 -6.58 6.00 10.26
CA MET A 183 -6.04 7.24 9.68
C MET A 183 -7.11 8.06 8.96
N ARG A 184 -8.24 7.43 8.60
CA ARG A 184 -9.36 8.08 7.92
C ARG A 184 -10.70 7.59 8.41
N ASP A 185 -11.68 8.51 8.42
CA ASP A 185 -13.07 8.24 8.79
C ASP A 185 -13.91 7.83 7.58
N GLU A 186 -13.55 8.24 6.38
CA GLU A 186 -14.31 7.90 5.18
C GLU A 186 -14.21 6.40 4.87
N TYR A 187 -15.37 5.75 4.74
CA TYR A 187 -15.42 4.35 4.35
C TYR A 187 -14.90 4.18 2.91
N PRO A 188 -13.95 3.26 2.65
CA PRO A 188 -13.39 3.09 1.32
C PRO A 188 -14.46 2.57 0.35
N PRO A 189 -14.59 3.16 -0.85
CA PRO A 189 -15.51 2.66 -1.86
C PRO A 189 -15.06 1.29 -2.37
N PHE A 190 -16.01 0.38 -2.63
CA PHE A 190 -15.78 -0.93 -3.26
C PHE A 190 -15.51 -0.79 -4.76
N ARG A 191 -14.46 -0.06 -5.12
CA ARG A 191 -14.05 0.14 -6.51
C ARG A 191 -12.55 0.02 -6.64
N MET A 192 -12.14 -0.67 -7.71
CA MET A 192 -10.76 -0.67 -8.19
C MET A 192 -10.60 0.57 -9.06
N ASP A 193 -9.70 1.48 -8.67
CA ASP A 193 -9.40 2.65 -9.51
C ASP A 193 -8.37 2.24 -10.55
N LEU A 194 -8.86 1.59 -11.62
CA LEU A 194 -8.16 1.49 -12.89
C LEU A 194 -7.98 2.94 -13.35
N GLY A 195 -6.74 3.43 -13.42
CA GLY A 195 -6.47 4.85 -13.65
C GLY A 195 -7.38 5.40 -14.76
N ALA A 196 -8.08 6.51 -14.49
CA ALA A 196 -8.94 7.12 -15.48
C ALA A 196 -8.11 7.37 -16.75
N ARG A 197 -8.55 6.84 -17.88
CA ARG A 197 -8.10 7.33 -19.18
C ARG A 197 -8.57 8.76 -19.37
#